data_AF-A0A947X2C2-F1
#
_entry.id   AF-A0A947X2C2-F1
#
_cell.length_a   1.000
_cell.length_b   1.000
_cell.length_c   1.000
_cell.angle_alpha   90.00
_cell.angle_beta   90.00
_cell.angle_gamma   90.00
#
_symmetry.space_group_name_H-M   'P 1'
#
loop_
_entity.id
_entity.type
_entity.pdbx_description
1 polymer ?
#
loop_
_entity_poly.entity_id
_entity_poly.type
_entity_poly.pdbx_seq_one_letter_code
_entity_poly.pdbx_strand_id
1 'polypeptide(L)'
;MEVGSISCRQCGREIDDSLTWCPYCGAEQHPGEAVPLASAEIAAELDRDADEAPEDSSASATPLLPADWSGAGLPAAAAQPRPSRAVIIALGSLVLVGAATAAWFFLIRDDHRGEISLFDIAAGNCWNDPGGEPGDGELATVPEVPCDDPHAYEVFAVADLPGAEGAAYPGDEAAGIDGAQLCRDRFEVFAGVSYDESPLESSVLFPTGESWAAGDREVICSAYALDGSSLT
;
A
#
# COMPACT_ATOMS: atom_id res chain seq x y z
N MET A 1 -12.68 -11.71 15.75
CA MET A 1 -13.22 -10.35 15.58
C MET A 1 -13.24 -10.17 14.09
N GLU A 2 -14.42 -10.16 13.48
CA GLU A 2 -14.55 -9.88 12.06
C GLU A 2 -14.38 -8.39 11.91
N VAL A 3 -13.29 -7.98 11.25
CA VAL A 3 -13.02 -6.59 10.92
C VAL A 3 -13.97 -6.22 9.78
N GLY A 4 -14.82 -5.21 9.99
CA GLY A 4 -15.69 -4.73 8.92
C GLY A 4 -14.89 -3.93 7.90
N SER A 5 -15.41 -3.82 6.67
CA SER A 5 -14.81 -2.98 5.64
C SER A 5 -15.79 -1.94 5.12
N ILE A 6 -15.27 -0.75 4.83
CA ILE A 6 -15.98 0.34 4.15
C ILE A 6 -15.19 0.78 2.91
N SER A 7 -15.87 1.37 1.92
CA SER A 7 -15.19 1.97 0.76
C SER A 7 -14.86 3.43 1.06
N CYS A 8 -13.59 3.81 0.89
CA CYS A 8 -13.14 5.19 1.02
C CYS A 8 -13.86 6.09 0.03
N ARG A 9 -14.45 7.19 0.50
CA ARG A 9 -15.24 8.10 -0.35
C ARG A 9 -14.42 8.87 -1.38
N GLN A 10 -13.11 9.01 -1.17
CA GLN A 10 -12.23 9.78 -2.05
C GLN A 10 -11.57 8.89 -3.12
N CYS A 11 -11.01 7.74 -2.75
CA CYS A 11 -10.29 6.88 -3.68
C CYS A 11 -11.01 5.57 -4.03
N GLY A 12 -12.12 5.25 -3.36
CA GLY A 12 -12.94 4.06 -3.62
C GLY A 12 -12.37 2.73 -3.09
N ARG A 13 -11.17 2.73 -2.51
CA ARG A 13 -10.55 1.51 -1.96
C ARG A 13 -11.26 1.03 -0.70
N GLU A 14 -11.30 -0.28 -0.49
CA GLU A 14 -11.79 -0.85 0.77
C GLU A 14 -10.77 -0.64 1.88
N ILE A 15 -11.25 -0.21 3.04
CA ILE A 15 -10.49 0.03 4.26
C ILE A 15 -11.23 -0.56 5.46
N ASP A 16 -10.50 -0.79 6.55
CA ASP A 16 -11.07 -1.19 7.84
C ASP A 16 -12.07 -0.13 8.35
N ASP A 17 -13.24 -0.58 8.80
CA ASP A 17 -14.34 0.28 9.25
C ASP A 17 -14.07 1.01 10.57
N SER A 18 -13.01 0.64 11.29
CA SER A 18 -12.52 1.34 12.48
C SER A 18 -11.62 2.55 12.15
N LEU A 19 -11.14 2.68 10.91
CA LEU A 19 -10.24 3.77 10.52
C LEU A 19 -11.00 5.07 10.29
N THR A 20 -10.57 6.13 10.96
CA THR A 20 -11.12 7.48 10.79
C THR A 20 -10.58 8.20 9.54
N TRP A 21 -9.52 7.67 8.92
CA TRP A 21 -8.83 8.21 7.75
C TRP A 21 -8.46 7.07 6.78
N CYS A 22 -8.24 7.37 5.50
CA CYS A 22 -7.88 6.37 4.49
C CYS A 22 -6.36 6.24 4.32
N PRO A 23 -5.76 5.06 4.58
CA PRO A 23 -4.31 4.82 4.45
C PRO A 23 -3.76 5.03 3.06
N TYR A 24 -4.60 4.91 2.03
CA TYR A 24 -4.16 4.99 0.64
C TYR A 24 -4.17 6.40 0.04
N CYS A 25 -4.94 7.34 0.60
CA CYS A 25 -5.11 8.66 -0.01
C CYS A 25 -5.19 9.80 1.00
N GLY A 26 -4.95 9.53 2.29
CA GLY A 26 -4.92 10.55 3.34
C GLY A 26 -6.26 11.12 3.77
N ALA A 27 -7.34 10.82 3.04
CA ALA A 27 -8.65 11.44 3.25
C ALA A 27 -9.28 11.03 4.59
N GLU A 28 -9.75 12.02 5.34
CA GLU A 28 -10.58 11.81 6.53
C GLU A 28 -11.93 11.20 6.12
N GLN A 29 -12.32 10.10 6.76
CA GLN A 29 -13.56 9.37 6.46
C GLN A 29 -14.77 9.97 7.16
N HIS A 30 -14.55 10.74 8.23
CA HIS A 30 -15.57 11.50 8.95
C HIS A 30 -15.23 13.00 8.92
N PRO A 31 -15.78 13.79 7.97
CA PRO A 31 -15.72 15.24 8.07
C PRO A 31 -16.49 15.62 9.34
N GLY A 32 -15.76 16.09 10.35
CA GLY A 32 -16.22 16.30 11.72
C GLY A 32 -17.72 16.50 11.85
N GLU A 33 -18.41 15.45 12.32
CA GLU A 33 -19.73 15.62 12.86
C GLU A 33 -19.56 16.53 14.07
N ALA A 34 -20.05 17.76 13.96
CA ALA A 34 -19.97 18.74 15.02
C ALA A 34 -20.50 18.09 16.30
N VAL A 35 -19.65 17.92 17.30
CA VAL A 35 -20.04 17.39 18.61
C VAL A 35 -21.23 18.21 19.10
N PRO A 36 -22.46 17.66 19.18
CA PRO A 36 -23.55 18.39 19.77
C PRO A 36 -23.23 18.46 21.25
N LEU A 37 -22.92 19.66 21.75
CA LEU A 37 -22.93 19.94 23.18
C LEU A 37 -24.29 19.49 23.72
N ALA A 38 -24.23 18.45 24.55
CA ALA A 38 -25.33 17.76 25.23
C ALA A 38 -26.67 18.50 25.29
N SER A 39 -27.73 17.86 24.79
CA SER A 39 -29.10 17.96 25.35
C SER A 39 -30.04 16.90 24.75
N ALA A 40 -30.41 15.94 25.58
CA ALA A 40 -31.78 15.44 25.75
C ALA A 40 -32.46 14.59 24.63
N GLU A 41 -32.77 13.35 25.04
CA GLU A 41 -34.05 12.65 24.85
C GLU A 41 -34.30 11.79 23.58
N ILE A 42 -34.08 10.47 23.77
CA ILE A 42 -35.07 9.39 23.60
C ILE A 42 -36.12 9.57 22.49
N ALA A 43 -35.98 8.77 21.42
CA ALA A 43 -37.09 8.09 20.73
C ALA A 43 -36.53 6.76 20.21
N ALA A 44 -36.71 5.66 20.94
CA ALA A 44 -37.86 4.76 20.84
C ALA A 44 -37.93 4.03 19.47
N GLU A 45 -37.42 2.80 19.52
CA GLU A 45 -37.87 1.60 18.81
C GLU A 45 -38.99 1.76 17.78
N LEU A 46 -38.74 1.31 16.55
CA LEU A 46 -39.76 0.59 15.79
C LEU A 46 -39.14 -0.46 14.86
N ASP A 47 -39.13 -1.66 15.42
CA ASP A 47 -39.05 -3.00 14.84
C ASP A 47 -39.86 -3.20 13.55
N ARG A 48 -39.32 -4.04 12.64
CA ARG A 48 -39.95 -4.92 11.61
C ARG A 48 -39.03 -5.01 10.38
N ASP A 49 -38.63 -6.17 9.83
CA ASP A 49 -39.13 -7.54 9.93
C ASP A 49 -37.96 -8.53 9.77
N ALA A 50 -37.99 -9.59 10.57
CA ALA A 50 -37.34 -10.85 10.29
C ALA A 50 -38.19 -11.64 9.30
N ASP A 51 -37.55 -12.31 8.34
CA ASP A 51 -37.86 -13.66 7.84
C ASP A 51 -37.27 -13.82 6.43
N GLU A 52 -36.32 -14.75 6.29
CA GLU A 52 -36.42 -15.90 5.38
C GLU A 52 -35.00 -16.48 5.16
N ALA A 53 -34.71 -17.58 5.84
CA ALA A 53 -33.66 -18.50 5.45
C ALA A 53 -34.28 -19.64 4.64
N PRO A 54 -33.61 -20.15 3.61
CA PRO A 54 -33.78 -21.55 3.25
C PRO A 54 -32.51 -22.33 3.54
N GLU A 55 -32.69 -23.33 4.40
CA GLU A 55 -31.80 -24.45 4.61
C GLU A 55 -31.78 -25.38 3.38
N ASP A 56 -30.75 -26.22 3.38
CA ASP A 56 -30.70 -27.55 2.77
C ASP A 56 -30.15 -27.65 1.34
N SER A 57 -28.93 -28.18 1.22
CA SER A 57 -28.76 -29.50 0.61
C SER A 57 -27.32 -29.96 0.68
N SER A 58 -27.15 -30.96 1.53
CA SER A 58 -26.10 -31.96 1.49
C SER A 58 -25.86 -32.53 0.09
N ALA A 59 -24.61 -32.57 -0.36
CA ALA A 59 -24.17 -33.45 -1.43
C ALA A 59 -22.76 -33.97 -1.11
N SER A 60 -22.74 -35.12 -0.44
CA SER A 60 -21.55 -35.94 -0.28
C SER A 60 -21.12 -36.49 -1.64
N ALA A 61 -19.98 -36.03 -2.16
CA ALA A 61 -19.33 -36.67 -3.29
C ALA A 61 -18.34 -37.73 -2.77
N THR A 62 -18.76 -38.99 -2.82
CA THR A 62 -17.91 -40.16 -2.62
C THR A 62 -16.93 -40.29 -3.80
N PRO A 63 -15.61 -40.41 -3.58
CA PRO A 63 -14.68 -40.73 -4.66
C PRO A 63 -14.78 -42.23 -4.97
N LEU A 64 -15.21 -42.56 -6.18
CA LEU A 64 -15.04 -43.90 -6.75
C LEU A 64 -13.60 -44.04 -7.24
N LEU A 65 -12.79 -44.78 -6.47
CA LEU A 65 -11.52 -45.33 -6.94
C LEU A 65 -11.81 -46.60 -7.76
N PRO A 66 -11.28 -46.77 -8.98
CA PRO A 66 -11.16 -48.09 -9.56
C PRO A 66 -9.96 -48.83 -8.93
N ALA A 67 -10.24 -50.03 -8.44
CA ALA A 67 -9.26 -51.04 -8.08
C ALA A 67 -9.07 -51.98 -9.27
N ASP A 68 -7.81 -52.19 -9.72
CA ASP A 68 -7.33 -53.43 -10.39
C ASP A 68 -6.06 -53.25 -11.24
N TRP A 69 -4.89 -52.98 -10.66
CA TRP A 69 -3.63 -53.21 -11.40
C TRP A 69 -2.74 -54.21 -10.69
N SER A 70 -3.15 -55.47 -10.78
CA SER A 70 -2.28 -56.62 -10.57
C SER A 70 -1.67 -57.03 -11.91
N GLY A 71 -0.36 -56.83 -12.05
CA GLY A 71 0.51 -57.64 -12.90
C GLY A 71 0.50 -57.36 -14.41
N ALA A 72 1.48 -56.59 -14.87
CA ALA A 72 2.08 -56.79 -16.18
C ALA A 72 3.59 -56.50 -16.08
N GLY A 73 4.40 -57.42 -16.60
CA GLY A 73 5.84 -57.47 -16.39
C GLY A 73 6.62 -56.29 -16.95
N LEU A 74 7.84 -56.14 -16.43
CA LEU A 74 8.85 -55.22 -16.94
C LEU A 74 9.07 -55.46 -18.45
N PRO A 75 8.84 -54.47 -19.32
CA PRO A 75 9.24 -54.59 -20.71
C PRO A 75 10.77 -54.61 -20.80
N ALA A 76 11.28 -55.44 -21.70
CA ALA A 76 12.69 -55.46 -22.09
C ALA A 76 13.13 -54.05 -22.52
N ALA A 77 14.36 -53.68 -22.17
CA ALA A 77 14.97 -52.38 -22.48
C ALA A 77 14.75 -52.01 -23.95
N ALA A 78 13.87 -51.04 -24.20
CA ALA A 78 13.65 -50.49 -25.52
C ALA A 78 14.91 -49.72 -25.96
N ALA A 79 15.38 -50.03 -27.17
CA ALA A 79 16.44 -49.28 -27.82
C ALA A 79 16.04 -47.80 -27.94
N GLN A 80 16.92 -46.90 -27.49
CA GLN A 80 16.67 -45.47 -27.50
C GLN A 80 16.45 -44.96 -28.93
N PRO A 81 15.36 -44.23 -29.22
CA PRO A 81 15.16 -43.62 -30.52
C PRO A 81 16.18 -42.49 -30.73
N ARG A 82 16.92 -42.54 -31.83
CA ARG A 82 17.76 -41.41 -32.27
C ARG A 82 16.82 -40.23 -32.58
N PRO A 83 16.97 -39.05 -31.94
CA PRO A 83 16.04 -37.96 -32.15
C PRO A 83 16.09 -37.49 -33.60
N SER A 84 14.93 -37.53 -34.28
CA SER A 84 14.76 -36.93 -35.60
C SER A 84 15.08 -35.43 -35.54
N ARG A 85 15.68 -34.88 -36.61
CA ARG A 85 16.06 -33.45 -36.71
C ARG A 85 14.94 -32.47 -36.27
N ALA A 86 13.67 -32.82 -36.46
CA ALA A 86 12.52 -32.02 -36.03
C ALA A 86 12.42 -31.81 -34.51
N VAL A 87 12.82 -32.80 -33.70
CA VAL A 87 12.78 -32.71 -32.22
C VAL A 87 13.87 -31.76 -31.70
N ILE A 88 15.03 -31.72 -32.36
CA ILE A 88 16.12 -30.79 -32.02
C ILE A 88 15.73 -29.34 -32.35
N ILE A 89 15.02 -29.13 -33.47
CA ILE A 89 14.54 -27.80 -33.88
C ILE A 89 13.47 -27.27 -32.90
N ALA A 90 12.55 -28.13 -32.44
CA ALA A 90 11.51 -27.76 -31.48
C ALA A 90 12.08 -27.37 -30.09
N LEU A 91 13.10 -28.09 -29.61
CA LEU A 91 13.76 -27.75 -28.34
C LEU A 91 14.64 -26.49 -28.46
N GLY A 92 15.34 -26.30 -29.58
CA GLY A 92 16.14 -25.09 -29.83
C GLY A 92 15.30 -23.82 -29.93
N SER A 93 14.10 -23.90 -30.52
CA SER A 93 13.18 -22.76 -30.61
C SER A 93 12.56 -22.40 -29.25
N LEU A 94 12.25 -23.37 -28.38
CA LEU A 94 11.76 -23.09 -27.02
C LEU A 94 12.82 -22.37 -26.16
N VAL A 95 14.10 -22.75 -26.30
CA VAL A 95 15.22 -22.10 -25.60
C VAL A 95 15.45 -20.68 -26.11
N LEU A 96 15.37 -20.45 -27.44
CA LEU A 96 15.53 -19.11 -28.01
C LEU A 96 14.37 -18.19 -27.64
N VAL A 97 13.13 -18.68 -27.61
CA VAL A 97 11.96 -17.91 -27.18
C VAL A 97 12.05 -17.61 -25.68
N GLY A 98 12.40 -18.58 -24.84
CA GLY A 98 12.57 -18.39 -23.39
C GLY A 98 13.71 -17.42 -23.04
N ALA A 99 14.83 -17.49 -23.75
CA ALA A 99 15.93 -16.54 -23.60
C ALA A 99 15.54 -15.14 -24.08
N ALA A 100 14.78 -15.04 -25.18
CA ALA A 100 14.26 -13.77 -25.67
C ALA A 100 13.26 -13.16 -24.68
N THR A 101 12.33 -13.93 -24.10
CA THR A 101 11.38 -13.41 -23.10
C THR A 101 12.05 -13.01 -21.79
N ALA A 102 13.05 -13.77 -21.33
CA ALA A 102 13.82 -13.41 -20.13
C ALA A 102 14.66 -12.15 -20.37
N ALA A 103 15.31 -12.04 -21.54
CA ALA A 103 16.02 -10.83 -21.93
C ALA A 103 15.05 -9.65 -22.12
N TRP A 104 13.88 -9.86 -22.71
CA TRP A 104 12.85 -8.83 -22.87
C TRP A 104 12.36 -8.32 -21.51
N PHE A 105 12.13 -9.21 -20.53
CA PHE A 105 11.75 -8.86 -19.16
C PHE A 105 12.88 -8.16 -18.38
N PHE A 106 14.15 -8.54 -18.62
CA PHE A 106 15.31 -7.85 -18.02
C PHE A 106 15.64 -6.51 -18.68
N LEU A 107 15.38 -6.36 -19.99
CA LEU A 107 15.64 -5.14 -20.76
C LEU A 107 14.48 -4.16 -20.74
N ILE A 108 13.25 -4.61 -20.42
CA ILE A 108 12.02 -3.82 -20.30
C ILE A 108 11.45 -3.90 -18.88
N ARG A 109 12.27 -4.32 -17.90
CA ARG A 109 12.05 -3.82 -16.54
C ARG A 109 12.36 -2.33 -16.64
N ASP A 110 11.31 -1.58 -16.91
CA ASP A 110 11.27 -0.13 -16.82
C ASP A 110 11.79 0.21 -15.42
N ASP A 111 13.05 0.64 -15.37
CA ASP A 111 13.61 1.35 -14.25
C ASP A 111 12.86 2.69 -14.23
N HIS A 112 11.63 2.70 -13.72
CA HIS A 112 10.84 3.91 -13.49
C HIS A 112 11.49 4.70 -12.34
N ARG A 113 12.77 5.08 -12.50
CA ARG A 113 13.41 6.13 -11.72
C ARG A 113 12.90 7.45 -12.26
N GLY A 114 11.67 7.75 -11.90
CA GLY A 114 11.06 9.05 -12.11
C GLY A 114 11.52 10.02 -11.03
N GLU A 115 11.28 11.30 -11.27
CA GLU A 115 11.18 12.27 -10.18
C GLU A 115 9.70 12.40 -9.84
N ILE A 116 9.35 12.34 -8.55
CA ILE A 116 8.01 12.66 -8.05
C ILE A 116 8.05 14.03 -7.40
N SER A 117 7.03 14.85 -7.68
CA SER A 117 6.89 16.13 -6.98
C SER A 117 6.39 15.88 -5.56
N LEU A 118 6.90 16.63 -4.58
CA LEU A 118 6.34 16.58 -3.23
C LEU A 118 4.87 17.02 -3.20
N PHE A 119 4.41 17.82 -4.16
CA PHE A 119 2.99 18.21 -4.28
C PHE A 119 2.08 17.11 -4.84
N ASP A 120 2.67 16.09 -5.48
CA ASP A 120 1.95 14.95 -6.07
C ASP A 120 2.22 13.64 -5.29
N ILE A 121 2.95 13.74 -4.17
CA ILE A 121 3.34 12.57 -3.39
C ILE A 121 2.15 12.00 -2.65
N ALA A 122 2.07 10.69 -2.57
CA ALA A 122 0.98 9.96 -1.95
C ALA A 122 1.52 8.83 -1.07
N ALA A 123 0.65 8.35 -0.17
CA ALA A 123 0.95 7.15 0.59
C ALA A 123 1.20 5.96 -0.34
N GLY A 124 2.28 5.21 -0.08
CA GLY A 124 2.79 4.13 -0.91
C GLY A 124 3.80 4.56 -1.98
N ASN A 125 4.19 5.85 -2.05
CA ASN A 125 5.35 6.24 -2.86
C ASN A 125 6.65 5.99 -2.08
N CYS A 126 7.65 5.45 -2.79
CA CYS A 126 8.96 5.14 -2.25
C CYS A 126 10.03 5.97 -2.95
N TRP A 127 10.93 6.58 -2.19
CA TRP A 127 11.87 7.54 -2.72
C TRP A 127 13.23 7.51 -2.01
N ASN A 128 14.22 8.10 -2.67
CA ASN A 128 15.57 8.25 -2.14
C ASN A 128 15.93 9.73 -2.05
N ASP A 129 16.57 10.15 -0.97
CA ASP A 129 17.12 11.50 -0.86
C ASP A 129 18.19 11.69 -1.96
N PRO A 130 18.10 12.75 -2.79
CA PRO A 130 19.11 13.05 -3.81
C PRO A 130 20.49 13.37 -3.23
N GLY A 131 20.64 13.55 -1.91
CA GLY A 131 21.92 13.73 -1.23
C GLY A 131 22.44 15.18 -1.27
N GLY A 132 21.55 16.16 -1.11
CA GLY A 132 21.85 17.59 -1.03
C GLY A 132 22.22 18.07 0.39
N GLU A 133 22.79 19.27 0.52
CA GLU A 133 23.08 19.86 1.83
C GLU A 133 21.75 20.33 2.46
N PRO A 134 21.38 19.89 3.68
CA PRO A 134 20.13 20.31 4.30
C PRO A 134 20.04 21.85 4.39
N GLY A 135 19.12 22.45 3.64
CA GLY A 135 18.89 23.90 3.63
C GLY A 135 18.99 24.59 2.27
N ASP A 136 19.23 23.86 1.17
CA ASP A 136 19.23 24.40 -0.19
C ASP A 136 17.85 24.30 -0.90
N GLY A 137 16.81 24.81 -0.23
CA GLY A 137 15.52 25.09 -0.86
C GLY A 137 14.45 24.03 -0.67
N GLU A 138 13.21 24.45 -0.89
CA GLU A 138 12.03 23.57 -0.93
C GLU A 138 12.34 22.40 -1.88
N LEU A 139 12.37 21.18 -1.35
CA LEU A 139 12.50 19.97 -2.16
C LEU A 139 11.25 19.88 -3.05
N ALA A 140 11.27 20.45 -4.24
CA ALA A 140 10.08 20.41 -5.11
C ALA A 140 9.84 19.00 -5.69
N THR A 141 10.92 18.22 -5.84
CA THR A 141 10.93 16.88 -6.45
C THR A 141 11.95 15.97 -5.79
N VAL A 142 11.64 14.67 -5.70
CA VAL A 142 12.53 13.62 -5.18
C VAL A 142 12.60 12.42 -6.14
N PRO A 143 13.72 11.68 -6.20
CA PRO A 143 13.83 10.43 -6.94
C PRO A 143 12.85 9.36 -6.43
N GLU A 144 11.85 9.01 -7.24
CA GLU A 144 10.94 7.88 -6.98
C GLU A 144 11.58 6.56 -7.42
N VAL A 145 11.34 5.51 -6.64
CA VAL A 145 11.72 4.14 -6.98
C VAL A 145 10.59 3.17 -6.64
N PRO A 146 10.50 1.99 -7.29
CA PRO A 146 9.56 0.95 -6.88
C PRO A 146 9.78 0.56 -5.41
N CYS A 147 8.71 0.41 -4.64
CA CYS A 147 8.83 0.03 -3.23
C CYS A 147 9.45 -1.34 -3.00
N ASP A 148 9.25 -2.29 -3.93
CA ASP A 148 9.89 -3.61 -3.88
C ASP A 148 11.42 -3.55 -4.14
N ASP A 149 11.94 -2.40 -4.56
CA ASP A 149 13.37 -2.14 -4.70
C ASP A 149 13.90 -1.39 -3.44
N PRO A 150 15.18 -1.56 -3.06
CA PRO A 150 15.75 -0.87 -1.91
C PRO A 150 15.60 0.65 -1.98
N HIS A 151 15.01 1.25 -0.95
CA HIS A 151 14.76 2.70 -0.87
C HIS A 151 14.97 3.27 0.54
N ALA A 152 15.17 4.58 0.63
CA ALA A 152 15.44 5.26 1.90
C ALA A 152 14.17 5.65 2.65
N TYR A 153 13.13 6.04 1.93
CA TYR A 153 11.90 6.59 2.50
C TYR A 153 10.65 6.00 1.83
N GLU A 154 9.66 5.62 2.64
CA GLU A 154 8.33 5.22 2.19
C GLU A 154 7.29 6.16 2.78
N VAL A 155 6.50 6.81 1.93
CA VAL A 155 5.41 7.67 2.40
C VAL A 155 4.28 6.80 2.91
N PHE A 156 3.93 6.94 4.18
CA PHE A 156 2.85 6.16 4.78
C PHE A 156 1.58 6.97 5.04
N ALA A 157 1.68 8.29 5.08
CA ALA A 157 0.53 9.16 5.21
C ALA A 157 0.78 10.53 4.57
N VAL A 158 -0.29 11.09 4.01
CA VAL A 158 -0.38 12.47 3.55
C VAL A 158 -1.64 13.07 4.15
N ALA A 159 -1.57 14.29 4.68
CA ALA A 159 -2.65 14.85 5.51
C ALA A 159 -2.58 16.37 5.61
N ASP A 160 -3.71 17.02 5.86
CA ASP A 160 -3.69 18.46 6.13
C ASP A 160 -3.53 18.79 7.61
N LEU A 161 -2.67 19.76 7.92
CA LEU A 161 -2.69 20.47 9.19
C LEU A 161 -4.02 21.22 9.36
N PRO A 162 -4.53 21.36 10.59
CA PRO A 162 -5.73 22.13 10.85
C PRO A 162 -5.51 23.61 10.50
N GLY A 163 -6.35 24.14 9.62
CA GLY A 163 -6.33 25.56 9.27
C GLY A 163 -7.20 25.84 8.06
N ALA A 164 -8.30 26.56 8.26
CA ALA A 164 -9.14 26.98 7.16
C ALA A 164 -8.34 27.80 6.11
N GLU A 165 -8.88 27.88 4.90
CA GLU A 165 -8.32 28.75 3.87
C GLU A 165 -8.20 30.19 4.42
N GLY A 166 -7.01 30.79 4.27
CA GLY A 166 -6.72 32.12 4.80
C GLY A 166 -6.43 32.19 6.31
N ALA A 167 -6.42 31.08 7.05
CA ALA A 167 -5.89 31.04 8.42
C ALA A 167 -4.42 31.49 8.43
N ALA A 168 -3.99 32.18 9.50
CA ALA A 168 -2.58 32.54 9.65
C ALA A 168 -1.72 31.29 9.90
N TYR A 169 -0.51 31.27 9.34
CA TYR A 169 0.45 30.20 9.60
C TYR A 169 0.78 30.14 11.10
N PRO A 170 0.71 28.97 11.76
CA PRO A 170 0.95 28.85 13.20
C PRO A 170 2.42 29.06 13.61
N GLY A 171 3.34 29.10 12.63
CA GLY A 171 4.78 29.17 12.82
C GLY A 171 5.44 27.79 12.77
N ASP A 172 6.72 27.76 12.39
CA ASP A 172 7.43 26.50 12.09
C ASP A 172 7.47 25.52 13.26
N GLU A 173 7.62 26.02 14.49
CA GLU A 173 7.64 25.17 15.69
C GLU A 173 6.29 24.48 15.91
N ALA A 174 5.19 25.22 15.81
CA ALA A 174 3.85 24.67 16.00
C ALA A 174 3.48 23.73 14.84
N ALA A 175 3.73 24.13 13.59
CA ALA A 175 3.49 23.29 12.42
C ALA A 175 4.28 21.98 12.47
N GLY A 176 5.55 22.02 12.89
CA GLY A 176 6.39 20.84 13.04
C GLY A 176 5.90 19.91 14.17
N ILE A 177 5.46 20.46 15.31
CA ILE A 177 4.89 19.67 16.41
C ILE A 177 3.60 18.98 15.97
N ASP A 178 2.68 19.72 15.37
CA ASP A 178 1.38 19.21 14.93
C ASP A 178 1.55 18.15 13.82
N GLY A 179 2.43 18.42 12.85
CA GLY A 179 2.77 17.46 11.79
C GLY A 179 3.38 16.17 12.35
N ALA A 180 4.29 16.27 13.32
CA ALA A 180 4.91 15.08 13.92
C ALA A 180 3.93 14.28 14.79
N GLN A 181 2.96 14.93 15.44
CA GLN A 181 1.86 14.23 16.13
C GLN A 181 0.99 13.49 15.13
N LEU A 182 0.58 14.18 14.05
CA LEU A 182 -0.21 13.58 12.97
C LEU A 182 0.47 12.33 12.39
N CYS A 183 1.76 12.42 12.07
CA CYS A 183 2.50 11.27 11.51
C CYS A 183 2.57 10.11 12.51
N ARG A 184 2.78 10.38 13.80
CA ARG A 184 2.77 9.34 14.84
C ARG A 184 1.41 8.65 14.96
N ASP A 185 0.31 9.40 14.95
CA ASP A 185 -1.04 8.85 15.07
C ASP A 185 -1.42 7.92 13.90
N ARG A 186 -0.81 8.14 12.73
CA ARG A 186 -1.06 7.35 11.52
C ARG A 186 -0.08 6.20 11.30
N PHE A 187 1.01 6.18 12.05
CA PHE A 187 2.14 5.28 11.84
C PHE A 187 1.80 3.79 12.05
N GLU A 188 1.02 3.46 13.09
CA GLU A 188 0.74 2.07 13.45
C GLU A 188 -0.01 1.32 12.34
N VAL A 189 -0.89 2.01 11.60
CA VAL A 189 -1.62 1.44 10.46
C VAL A 189 -0.65 0.99 9.35
N PHE A 190 0.47 1.68 9.22
CA PHE A 190 1.52 1.36 8.26
C PHE A 190 2.47 0.27 8.78
N ALA A 191 3.06 0.48 9.96
CA ALA A 191 4.11 -0.40 10.47
C ALA A 191 3.57 -1.71 11.09
N GLY A 192 2.28 -1.76 11.42
CA GLY A 192 1.65 -2.87 12.13
C GLY A 192 2.05 -2.99 13.60
N VAL A 193 2.85 -2.05 14.10
CA VAL A 193 3.29 -1.90 15.50
C VAL A 193 3.32 -0.41 15.86
N SER A 194 3.30 -0.10 17.15
CA SER A 194 3.39 1.29 17.62
C SER A 194 4.73 1.93 17.22
N TYR A 195 4.76 3.26 17.10
CA TYR A 195 5.97 4.02 16.77
C TYR A 195 7.14 3.69 17.71
N ASP A 196 6.88 3.61 19.01
CA ASP A 196 7.92 3.37 20.03
C ASP A 196 8.48 1.94 20.01
N GLU A 197 7.78 0.99 19.39
CA GLU A 197 8.20 -0.42 19.27
C GLU A 197 8.80 -0.74 17.90
N SER A 198 8.72 0.21 16.97
CA SER A 198 9.19 0.06 15.59
C SER A 198 10.70 0.31 15.47
N PRO A 199 11.41 -0.42 14.58
CA PRO A 199 12.78 -0.08 14.19
C PRO A 199 12.84 1.08 13.17
N LEU A 200 11.68 1.48 12.64
CA LEU A 200 11.52 2.60 11.72
C LEU A 200 11.14 3.87 12.47
N GLU A 201 11.60 5.01 11.95
CA GLU A 201 11.30 6.36 12.43
C GLU A 201 10.51 7.12 11.35
N SER A 202 9.94 8.28 11.73
CA SER A 202 9.19 9.13 10.79
C SER A 202 9.93 10.43 10.51
N SER A 203 10.15 10.70 9.22
CA SER A 203 10.42 12.04 8.71
C SER A 203 9.09 12.77 8.47
N VAL A 204 9.10 14.08 8.69
CA VAL A 204 7.92 14.94 8.58
C VAL A 204 8.27 16.12 7.70
N LEU A 205 7.60 16.23 6.56
CA LEU A 205 7.58 17.46 5.77
C LEU A 205 6.26 18.17 6.02
N PHE A 206 6.30 19.47 6.24
CA PHE A 206 5.15 20.30 6.56
C PHE A 206 5.28 21.65 5.83
N PRO A 207 4.17 22.41 5.69
CA PRO A 207 4.17 23.63 4.90
C PRO A 207 5.08 24.69 5.51
N THR A 208 5.72 25.49 4.65
CA THR A 208 6.39 26.71 5.10
C THR A 208 5.38 27.84 5.24
N GLY A 209 5.75 28.95 5.88
CA GLY A 209 4.90 30.14 5.90
C GLY A 209 4.58 30.69 4.49
N GLU A 210 5.46 30.47 3.51
CA GLU A 210 5.26 30.85 2.11
C GLU A 210 4.26 29.92 1.40
N SER A 211 4.47 28.60 1.47
CA SER A 211 3.54 27.63 0.87
C SER A 211 2.17 27.70 1.54
N TRP A 212 2.12 27.92 2.87
CA TRP A 212 0.87 28.13 3.61
C TRP A 212 0.08 29.34 3.10
N ALA A 213 0.76 30.44 2.76
CA ALA A 213 0.11 31.61 2.17
C ALA A 213 -0.44 31.32 0.76
N ALA A 214 0.14 30.36 0.05
CA ALA A 214 -0.36 29.84 -1.22
C ALA A 214 -1.48 28.78 -1.07
N GLY A 215 -1.84 28.42 0.17
CA GLY A 215 -2.93 27.49 0.48
C GLY A 215 -2.48 26.07 0.84
N ASP A 216 -1.18 25.80 0.87
CA ASP A 216 -0.63 24.50 1.27
C ASP A 216 -0.90 24.23 2.76
N ARG A 217 -1.43 23.05 3.05
CA ARG A 217 -1.69 22.55 4.40
C ARG A 217 -1.07 21.17 4.61
N GLU A 218 -0.40 20.62 3.60
CA GLU A 218 -0.08 19.22 3.52
C GLU A 218 1.12 18.85 4.38
N VAL A 219 0.98 17.77 5.11
CA VAL A 219 2.00 17.06 5.88
C VAL A 219 2.25 15.74 5.19
N ILE A 220 3.51 15.49 4.87
CA ILE A 220 3.97 14.24 4.28
C ILE A 220 4.74 13.48 5.35
N CYS A 221 4.25 12.29 5.67
CA CYS A 221 4.82 11.39 6.66
C CYS A 221 5.56 10.27 5.96
N SER A 222 6.89 10.23 6.09
CA SER A 222 7.74 9.19 5.47
C SER A 222 8.44 8.35 6.53
N ALA A 223 8.38 7.03 6.41
CA ALA A 223 9.12 6.12 7.25
C ALA A 223 10.54 5.91 6.72
N TYR A 224 11.51 5.73 7.61
CA TYR A 224 12.88 5.33 7.29
C TYR A 224 13.45 4.45 8.41
N ALA A 225 14.46 3.62 8.11
CA ALA A 225 15.11 2.80 9.13
C ALA A 225 16.11 3.63 9.95
N LEU A 226 16.01 3.60 11.29
CA LEU A 226 16.89 4.37 12.18
C LEU A 226 18.37 3.99 12.02
N ASP A 227 18.66 2.73 11.69
CA ASP A 227 20.02 2.24 11.48
C ASP A 227 20.61 2.59 10.10
N GLY A 228 19.83 3.29 9.25
CA GLY A 228 20.22 3.70 7.91
C GLY A 228 20.16 2.57 6.88
N SER A 229 19.57 1.42 7.22
CA SER A 229 19.27 0.39 6.23
C SER A 229 18.16 0.83 5.27
N SER A 230 18.13 0.23 4.08
CA SER A 230 17.07 0.47 3.10
C SER A 230 15.82 -0.34 3.44
N LEU A 231 14.66 0.24 3.14
CA LEU A 231 13.35 -0.41 3.14
C LEU A 231 13.14 -1.20 1.83
N THR A 232 12.18 -2.15 1.85
CA THR A 232 11.74 -3.00 0.72
C THR A 232 10.34 -3.51 0.93
#